data_AF-A0A455WHF5-F1
#
_entry.id   AF-A0A455WHF5-F1
#
_cell.length_a   1.000
_cell.length_b   1.000
_cell.length_c   1.000
_cell.angle_alpha   90.00
_cell.angle_beta   90.00
_cell.angle_gamma   90.00
#
_symmetry.space_group_name_H-M   'P 1'
#
loop_
_entity.id
_entity.type
_entity.pdbx_description
1 polymer ?
#
loop_
_entity_poly.entity_id
_entity_poly.type
_entity_poly.pdbx_seq_one_letter_code
_entity_poly.pdbx_strand_id
1 'polypeptide(L)' 'MNYQHAIVKIEGDVAVLLCNGCGINLAEGTKHEDREHYCAMCMSGNCKAKFKKGD' A
#
# COMPACT_ATOMS: atom_id res chain seq x y z
N MET A 1 10.84 -1.63 -10.70
CA MET A 1 10.32 -0.35 -10.20
C MET A 1 10.80 -0.22 -8.77
N ASN A 2 11.49 0.86 -8.41
CA ASN A 2 11.95 1.08 -7.04
C ASN A 2 11.01 2.13 -6.42
N TYR A 3 10.04 1.66 -5.65
CA TYR A 3 9.11 2.53 -4.92
C TYR A 3 9.76 2.89 -3.59
N GLN A 4 10.09 4.15 -3.37
CA GLN A 4 10.67 4.63 -2.12
C GLN A 4 9.60 4.84 -1.05
N HIS A 5 8.42 5.28 -1.48
CA HIS A 5 7.34 5.68 -0.59
C HIS A 5 6.14 4.74 -0.68
N ALA A 6 5.76 4.32 -1.89
CA ALA A 6 4.62 3.44 -2.07
C ALA A 6 4.96 1.99 -1.68
N ILE A 7 4.00 1.30 -1.06
CA ILE A 7 4.13 -0.13 -0.79
C ILE A 7 3.39 -0.87 -1.88
N VAL A 8 4.12 -1.49 -2.80
CA VAL A 8 3.55 -2.22 -3.92
C VAL A 8 3.97 -3.67 -3.86
N LYS A 9 2.99 -4.56 -3.85
CA LYS A 9 3.19 -6.01 -3.95
C LYS A 9 3.01 -6.41 -5.42
N ILE A 10 3.99 -7.11 -6.00
CA ILE A 10 3.87 -7.64 -7.36
C ILE A 10 3.37 -9.08 -7.27
N GLU A 11 2.22 -9.36 -7.86
CA GLU A 11 1.64 -10.70 -7.97
C GLU A 11 1.49 -11.05 -9.45
N GLY A 12 2.49 -11.76 -9.99
CA GLY A 12 2.59 -12.04 -11.43
C GLY A 12 2.76 -10.75 -12.25
N ASP A 13 1.82 -10.50 -13.16
CA ASP A 13 1.79 -9.31 -14.03
C ASP A 13 1.07 -8.10 -13.40
N VAL A 14 0.47 -8.26 -12.21
CA VAL A 14 -0.30 -7.21 -11.53
C VAL A 14 0.51 -6.63 -10.37
N ALA A 15 0.59 -5.31 -10.34
CA ALA A 15 1.08 -4.56 -9.19
C ALA A 15 -0.11 -4.17 -8.31
N VAL A 16 -0.08 -4.62 -7.06
CA VAL A 16 -1.07 -4.32 -6.03
C VAL A 16 -0.52 -3.24 -5.11
N LEU A 17 -1.16 -2.08 -5.12
CA LEU A 17 -0.85 -0.99 -4.20
C LEU A 17 -1.44 -1.29 -2.83
N LEU A 18 -0.61 -1.24 -1.80
CA LEU A 18 -0.98 -1.47 -0.42
C LEU A 18 -1.00 -0.16 0.36
N CYS A 19 -1.86 -0.11 1.38
CA CYS A 19 -1.89 0.98 2.35
C CYS A 19 -0.62 0.99 3.20
N ASN A 20 0.08 2.12 3.23
CA ASN A 20 1.27 2.34 4.06
C ASN A 20 1.01 2.16 5.56
N GLY A 21 -0.23 2.40 6.02
CA GLY A 21 -0.59 2.31 7.43
C GLY A 21 -0.99 0.90 7.88
N CYS A 22 -1.77 0.18 7.08
CA CYS A 22 -2.38 -1.09 7.49
C CYS A 22 -2.20 -2.26 6.52
N GLY A 23 -1.67 -2.03 5.32
CA GLY A 23 -1.36 -3.08 4.34
C GLY A 23 -2.51 -3.60 3.51
N ILE A 24 -3.72 -3.06 3.65
CA ILE A 24 -4.83 -3.49 2.80
C ILE A 24 -4.58 -3.09 1.35
N ASN A 25 -5.12 -3.86 0.42
CA ASN A 25 -5.08 -3.54 -1.00
C ASN A 25 -5.90 -2.27 -1.26
N LEU A 26 -5.26 -1.27 -1.85
CA LEU A 26 -5.90 0.00 -2.24
C LEU A 26 -6.28 0.00 -3.71
N ALA A 27 -5.40 -0.53 -4.58
CA ALA A 27 -5.62 -0.57 -6.02
C ALA A 27 -4.79 -1.69 -6.66
N GLU A 28 -5.24 -2.17 -7.81
CA GLU A 28 -4.55 -3.14 -8.64
C GLU A 28 -4.30 -2.52 -10.02
N GLY A 29 -3.13 -2.75 -10.60
CA GLY A 29 -2.80 -2.18 -11.90
C GLY A 29 -1.38 -2.54 -12.33
N THR A 30 -0.92 -1.98 -13.45
CA THR A 30 0.44 -2.20 -13.95
C THR A 30 1.40 -1.08 -13.55
N LYS A 31 0.88 0.05 -13.07
CA LYS A 31 1.63 1.25 -12.65
C LYS A 31 0.92 1.93 -11.48
N HIS A 32 1.70 2.37 -10.50
CA HIS A 32 1.22 3.17 -9.36
C HIS A 32 2.13 4.39 -9.13
N GLU A 33 1.60 5.45 -8.53
CA GLU A 33 2.41 6.60 -8.11
C GLU A 33 3.28 6.24 -6.90
N ASP A 34 4.56 6.62 -6.93
CA ASP A 34 5.48 6.44 -5.80
C ASP A 34 5.31 7.54 -4.74
N ARG A 35 4.21 7.44 -3.99
CA ARG A 35 3.94 8.27 -2.81
C ARG A 35 3.36 7.40 -1.70
N GLU A 36 3.26 7.94 -0.50
CA GLU A 36 2.56 7.23 0.58
C GLU A 36 1.06 7.21 0.30
N HIS A 37 0.45 6.02 0.37
CA HIS A 37 -0.98 5.85 0.16
C HIS A 37 -1.63 5.28 1.41
N TYR A 38 -2.76 5.85 1.80
CA TYR A 38 -3.48 5.45 3.01
C TYR A 38 -4.94 5.18 2.68
N CYS A 39 -5.51 4.13 3.28
CA CYS A 39 -6.95 3.91 3.21
C CYS A 39 -7.69 4.97 4.04
N ALA A 40 -8.98 5.15 3.75
CA ALA A 40 -9.84 6.08 4.49
C ALA A 40 -9.76 5.87 6.02
N MET A 41 -9.69 4.61 6.48
CA MET A 41 -9.58 4.29 7.91
C MET A 41 -8.26 4.76 8.53
N CYS A 42 -7.14 4.61 7.82
CA CYS A 42 -5.84 5.10 8.28
C CYS A 42 -5.80 6.63 8.27
N MET A 43 -6.34 7.27 7.23
CA MET A 43 -6.46 8.73 7.17
C MET A 43 -7.32 9.28 8.31
N SER A 44 -8.40 8.60 8.68
CA SER A 44 -9.24 8.98 9.82
C SER A 44 -8.69 8.57 11.19
N GLY A 45 -7.50 7.94 11.27
CA GLY A 45 -6.91 7.47 12.52
C GLY A 45 -7.65 6.29 13.18
N ASN A 46 -8.64 5.71 12.50
CA ASN A 46 -9.50 4.64 13.02
C ASN A 46 -9.04 3.24 12.59
N CYS A 47 -7.91 3.12 11.90
CA CYS A 47 -7.44 1.83 11.45
C CYS A 47 -6.86 1.02 12.61
N LYS A 48 -7.52 -0.10 12.92
CA LYS A 48 -7.08 -1.05 13.96
C LYS A 48 -5.97 -2.00 13.46
N ALA A 49 -5.81 -2.13 12.15
CA ALA A 49 -4.76 -2.91 11.53
C ALA A 49 -3.50 -2.06 11.39
N LYS A 50 -2.34 -2.65 11.71
CA LYS A 50 -1.03 -2.03 11.49
C LYS A 50 -0.27 -2.85 10.47
N PHE A 51 0.27 -2.18 9.47
CA PHE A 51 1.11 -2.82 8.49
C PHE A 51 2.41 -3.21 9.17
N LYS A 52 2.64 -4.52 9.31
CA LYS A 52 3.95 -5.02 9.72
C LYS A 52 4.80 -5.08 8.46
N LYS A 53 5.57 -4.02 8.20
CA LYS A 53 6.71 -4.12 7.29
C LYS A 53 7.64 -5.15 7.95
N GLY A 54 7.86 -6.29 7.30
CA GLY A 54 8.75 -7.34 7.82
C GLY A 54 10.11 -6.72 8.15
N ASP A 55 10.66 -7.13 9.30
CA ASP A 55 11.96 -6.73 9.84
C ASP A 55 13.09 -7.01 8.84
#